data_AF-A0A2Y9REH8-F1
#
_entry.id   AF-A0A2Y9REH8-F1
#
_cell.length_a   1.000
_cell.length_b   1.000
_cell.length_c   1.000
_cell.angle_alpha   90.00
_cell.angle_beta   90.00
_cell.angle_gamma   90.00
#
_symmetry.space_group_name_H-M   'P 1'
#
loop_
_entity.id
_entity.type
_entity.pdbx_description
1 polymer ?
#
loop_
_entity_poly.entity_id
_entity_poly.type
_entity_poly.pdbx_seq_one_letter_code
_entity_poly.pdbx_strand_id
1 'polypeptide(L)'
;MASPDPRYSSFSIEDDFNYGSCVASASVHIRMDFLRKVYSILSLQVFLTTMTCTVSLYFESIRTFIHESPALILVFALGSLGLILALTLNRHKHPLNLYLLFGFTLLEALTVAIVVTFYDVYIILQAFILTTAVFLGLTAYTLQSKRDFSKFGAGLFAVLWILCLSGFLKLKHG
;
A
#
# COMPACT_ATOMS: atom_id res chain seq x y z
N MET A 1 51.32 20.59 -21.16
CA MET A 1 49.90 21.00 -21.25
C MET A 1 49.14 19.82 -21.83
N ALA A 2 48.44 19.05 -21.00
CA ALA A 2 47.64 17.91 -21.45
C ALA A 2 46.32 18.44 -22.06
N SER A 3 45.96 17.94 -23.24
CA SER A 3 44.70 18.25 -23.91
C SER A 3 43.50 17.70 -23.11
N PRO A 4 42.38 18.43 -23.01
CA PRO A 4 41.19 17.93 -22.32
C PRO A 4 40.58 16.77 -23.11
N ASP A 5 40.35 15.63 -22.47
CA ASP A 5 39.64 14.48 -23.07
C ASP A 5 38.15 14.87 -23.28
N PRO A 6 37.62 14.82 -24.51
CA PRO A 6 36.25 15.24 -24.82
C PRO A 6 35.15 14.30 -24.30
N ARG A 7 35.50 13.20 -23.61
CA ARG A 7 34.54 12.23 -23.07
C ARG A 7 33.98 12.54 -21.69
N TYR A 8 34.35 13.65 -21.06
CA TYR A 8 33.65 14.15 -19.87
C TYR A 8 32.43 14.99 -20.29
N SER A 9 31.50 14.36 -21.03
CA SER A 9 30.23 14.96 -21.39
C SER A 9 29.33 14.99 -20.16
N SER A 10 29.26 16.13 -19.48
CA SER A 10 28.10 16.58 -18.67
C SER A 10 27.27 15.50 -17.96
N PHE A 11 27.91 14.48 -17.38
CA PHE A 11 27.31 13.69 -16.31
C PHE A 11 27.41 14.63 -15.11
N SER A 12 26.40 15.50 -15.03
CA SER A 12 26.39 16.66 -14.17
C SER A 12 26.48 16.16 -12.73
N ILE A 13 27.30 16.79 -11.90
CA ILE A 13 27.33 16.56 -10.44
C ILE A 13 25.90 16.65 -9.84
N GLU A 14 25.01 17.37 -10.51
CA GLU A 14 23.57 17.46 -10.27
C GLU A 14 22.81 16.12 -10.34
N ASP A 15 23.24 15.18 -11.19
CA ASP A 15 22.68 13.83 -11.27
C ASP A 15 23.10 12.97 -10.07
N ASP A 16 24.31 13.17 -9.56
CA ASP A 16 24.86 12.45 -8.40
C ASP A 16 24.20 12.91 -7.07
N PHE A 17 23.88 14.22 -6.96
CA PHE A 17 23.07 14.74 -5.84
C PHE A 17 21.59 14.35 -5.91
N ASN A 18 21.05 14.11 -7.12
CA ASN A 18 19.66 13.68 -7.31
C ASN A 18 19.42 12.22 -6.90
N TYR A 19 20.45 11.37 -6.87
CA TYR A 19 20.31 9.94 -6.58
C TYR A 19 20.57 9.55 -5.11
N GLY A 20 21.21 10.43 -4.33
CA GLY A 20 21.58 10.16 -2.93
C GLY A 20 20.61 10.69 -1.86
N SER A 21 19.58 11.45 -2.23
CA SER A 21 18.68 12.14 -1.29
C SER A 21 17.25 11.59 -1.32
N CYS A 22 16.49 11.80 -0.22
CA CYS A 22 15.07 11.45 -0.12
C CYS A 22 14.33 11.89 -1.39
N VAL A 23 13.42 11.06 -1.93
CA VAL A 23 12.68 11.32 -3.19
C VAL A 23 12.05 12.73 -3.22
N ALA A 24 11.69 13.29 -2.07
CA ALA A 24 11.19 14.67 -1.96
C ALA A 24 12.17 15.75 -2.47
N SER A 25 13.48 15.49 -2.42
CA SER A 25 14.57 16.40 -2.80
C SER A 25 15.04 16.21 -4.25
N ALA A 26 14.60 15.15 -4.92
CA ALA A 26 14.94 14.89 -6.31
C ALA A 26 14.24 15.89 -7.26
N SER A 27 14.77 16.01 -8.48
CA SER A 27 14.17 16.85 -9.53
C SER A 27 12.69 16.50 -9.78
N VAL A 28 11.90 17.50 -10.18
CA VAL A 28 10.45 17.34 -10.39
C VAL A 28 10.14 16.19 -11.37
N HIS A 29 10.95 16.05 -12.42
CA HIS A 29 10.79 14.97 -13.39
C HIS A 29 10.95 13.59 -12.75
N ILE A 30 12.04 13.37 -11.99
CA ILE A 30 12.31 12.09 -11.29
C ILE A 30 11.20 11.77 -10.28
N ARG A 31 10.73 12.79 -9.54
CA ARG A 31 9.62 12.66 -8.58
C ARG A 31 8.34 12.22 -9.27
N MET A 32 7.97 12.85 -10.37
CA MET A 32 6.75 12.51 -11.10
C MET A 32 6.80 11.12 -11.72
N ASP A 33 7.96 10.67 -12.20
CA ASP A 33 8.15 9.31 -12.71
C ASP A 33 8.04 8.26 -11.59
N PHE A 34 8.66 8.51 -10.44
CA PHE A 34 8.52 7.65 -9.26
C PHE A 34 7.06 7.57 -8.82
N LEU A 35 6.38 8.71 -8.71
CA LEU A 35 4.96 8.76 -8.33
C LEU A 35 4.11 7.99 -9.35
N ARG A 36 4.27 8.22 -10.66
CA ARG A 36 3.51 7.50 -11.68
C ARG A 36 3.69 5.99 -11.54
N LYS A 37 4.91 5.51 -11.30
CA LYS A 37 5.19 4.09 -11.10
C LYS A 37 4.50 3.53 -9.85
N VAL A 38 4.63 4.21 -8.72
CA VAL A 38 4.02 3.76 -7.45
C VAL A 38 2.49 3.77 -7.53
N TYR A 39 1.89 4.86 -8.00
CA TYR A 39 0.44 4.96 -8.14
C TYR A 39 -0.12 3.96 -9.15
N SER A 40 0.62 3.67 -10.23
CA SER A 40 0.22 2.63 -11.18
C SER A 40 0.21 1.23 -10.54
N ILE A 41 1.23 0.89 -9.74
CA ILE A 41 1.28 -0.40 -9.01
C ILE A 41 0.14 -0.47 -7.99
N LEU A 42 -0.03 0.56 -7.16
CA LEU A 42 -1.08 0.61 -6.14
C LEU A 42 -2.48 0.52 -6.76
N SER A 43 -2.72 1.22 -7.87
CA SER A 43 -4.03 1.17 -8.56
C SER A 43 -4.34 -0.23 -9.07
N LEU A 44 -3.32 -0.93 -9.62
CA LEU A 44 -3.47 -2.32 -10.04
C LEU A 44 -3.76 -3.25 -8.85
N GLN A 45 -3.07 -3.06 -7.72
CA GLN A 45 -3.28 -3.87 -6.51
C GLN A 45 -4.69 -3.70 -5.94
N VAL A 46 -5.17 -2.46 -5.85
CA VAL A 46 -6.55 -2.16 -5.40
C VAL A 46 -7.56 -2.77 -6.37
N PHE A 47 -7.37 -2.58 -7.68
CA PHE A 47 -8.25 -3.16 -8.69
C PHE A 47 -8.35 -4.69 -8.57
N LEU A 48 -7.21 -5.37 -8.45
CA LEU A 48 -7.18 -6.83 -8.25
C LEU A 48 -7.91 -7.23 -6.98
N THR A 49 -7.70 -6.52 -5.88
CA THR A 49 -8.39 -6.77 -4.61
C THR A 49 -9.91 -6.63 -4.75
N THR A 50 -10.37 -5.56 -5.39
CA THR A 50 -11.80 -5.32 -5.66
C THR A 50 -12.39 -6.41 -6.55
N MET A 51 -11.68 -6.84 -7.59
CA MET A 51 -12.11 -7.94 -8.46
C MET A 51 -12.24 -9.24 -7.67
N THR A 52 -11.25 -9.60 -6.86
CA THR A 52 -11.30 -10.80 -6.01
C THR A 52 -12.47 -10.74 -5.03
N CYS A 53 -12.69 -9.60 -4.36
CA CYS A 53 -13.84 -9.42 -3.46
C CYS A 53 -15.18 -9.59 -4.20
N THR A 54 -15.31 -8.99 -5.38
CA THR A 54 -16.53 -9.07 -6.20
C THR A 54 -16.82 -10.51 -6.62
N VAL A 55 -15.80 -11.25 -7.07
CA VAL A 55 -15.91 -12.68 -7.42
C VAL A 55 -16.33 -13.50 -6.20
N SER A 56 -15.71 -13.32 -5.04
CA SER A 56 -16.07 -14.05 -3.82
C SER A 56 -17.49 -13.76 -3.31
N LEU A 57 -18.00 -12.54 -3.53
CA LEU A 57 -19.39 -12.18 -3.19
C LEU A 57 -20.40 -12.70 -4.21
N TYR A 58 -20.02 -12.80 -5.48
CA TYR A 58 -20.92 -13.23 -6.56
C TYR A 58 -21.11 -14.75 -6.62
N PHE A 59 -20.04 -15.52 -6.40
CA PHE A 59 -20.10 -16.98 -6.49
C PHE A 59 -20.37 -17.63 -5.13
N GLU A 60 -21.57 -18.18 -4.96
CA GLU A 60 -21.99 -18.87 -3.73
C GLU A 60 -21.06 -20.03 -3.36
N SER A 61 -20.56 -20.78 -4.34
CA SER A 61 -19.61 -21.90 -4.10
C SER A 61 -18.29 -21.45 -3.46
N ILE A 62 -17.80 -20.24 -3.77
CA ILE A 62 -16.59 -19.70 -3.14
C ILE A 62 -16.91 -19.34 -1.70
N ARG A 63 -18.07 -18.73 -1.47
CA ARG A 63 -18.53 -18.35 -0.14
C ARG A 63 -18.71 -19.56 0.76
N THR A 64 -19.39 -20.61 0.31
CA THR A 64 -19.58 -21.84 1.11
C THR A 64 -18.24 -22.49 1.46
N PHE A 65 -17.32 -22.60 0.51
CA PHE A 65 -15.96 -23.12 0.76
C PHE A 65 -15.21 -22.30 1.83
N ILE A 66 -15.31 -20.98 1.78
CA ILE A 66 -14.70 -20.08 2.78
C ILE A 66 -15.29 -20.32 4.18
N HIS A 67 -16.63 -20.44 4.27
CA HIS A 67 -17.30 -20.66 5.55
C HIS A 67 -17.04 -22.05 6.14
N GLU A 68 -16.84 -23.07 5.30
CA GLU A 68 -16.47 -24.43 5.74
C GLU A 68 -15.03 -24.51 6.26
N SER A 69 -14.14 -23.63 5.79
CA SER A 69 -12.72 -23.65 6.14
C SER A 69 -12.28 -22.32 6.79
N PRO A 70 -12.71 -22.02 8.03
CA PRO A 70 -12.32 -20.79 8.73
C PRO A 70 -10.81 -20.67 8.95
N ALA A 71 -10.06 -21.78 8.89
CA ALA A 71 -8.60 -21.77 8.96
C ALA A 71 -7.94 -21.01 7.78
N LEU A 72 -8.62 -20.85 6.64
CA LEU A 72 -8.08 -20.16 5.46
C LEU A 72 -7.68 -18.72 5.75
N ILE A 73 -8.44 -18.01 6.60
CA ILE A 73 -8.11 -16.62 6.95
C ILE A 73 -6.78 -16.55 7.70
N LEU A 74 -6.50 -17.49 8.60
CA LEU A 74 -5.25 -17.56 9.35
C LEU A 74 -4.09 -17.96 8.44
N VAL A 75 -4.30 -18.91 7.53
CA VAL A 75 -3.27 -19.33 6.57
C VAL A 75 -2.86 -18.16 5.67
N PHE A 76 -3.82 -17.43 5.11
CA PHE A 76 -3.51 -16.29 4.24
C PHE A 76 -2.93 -15.11 5.02
N ALA A 77 -3.40 -14.83 6.25
CA ALA A 77 -2.83 -13.78 7.10
C ALA A 77 -1.39 -14.09 7.55
N LEU A 78 -1.10 -15.33 7.96
CA LEU A 78 0.26 -15.74 8.30
C LEU A 78 1.16 -15.78 7.06
N GLY A 79 0.61 -16.19 5.91
CA GLY A 79 1.30 -16.13 4.63
C GLY A 79 1.64 -14.69 4.22
N SER A 80 0.72 -13.73 4.38
CA SER A 80 0.97 -12.32 4.07
C SER A 80 2.03 -11.74 5.01
N LEU A 81 2.01 -12.12 6.30
CA LEU A 81 3.07 -11.77 7.26
C LEU A 81 4.43 -12.35 6.85
N GLY A 82 4.49 -13.59 6.39
CA GLY A 82 5.72 -14.19 5.86
C GLY A 82 6.25 -13.45 4.63
N LEU A 83 5.37 -13.10 3.69
CA LEU A 83 5.74 -12.39 2.47
C LEU A 83 6.20 -10.95 2.74
N ILE A 84 5.60 -10.23 3.67
CA ILE A 84 6.06 -8.87 4.01
C ILE A 84 7.43 -8.89 4.69
N LEU A 85 7.72 -9.90 5.52
CA LEU A 85 9.06 -10.10 6.09
C LEU A 85 10.08 -10.42 4.99
N ALA A 86 9.76 -11.34 4.09
CA ALA A 86 10.61 -11.66 2.95
C ALA A 86 10.84 -10.45 2.03
N LEU A 87 9.81 -9.62 1.82
CA LEU A 87 9.88 -8.39 1.05
C LEU A 87 10.81 -7.37 1.73
N THR A 88 10.73 -7.24 3.06
CA THR A 88 11.58 -6.35 3.83
C THR A 88 13.06 -6.72 3.68
N LEU A 89 13.37 -8.01 3.76
CA LEU A 89 14.74 -8.52 3.59
C LEU A 89 15.25 -8.35 2.15
N ASN A 90 14.38 -8.44 1.15
CA ASN A 90 14.76 -8.37 -0.26
C ASN A 90 14.36 -7.04 -0.93
N ARG A 91 14.06 -5.98 -0.16
CA ARG A 91 13.50 -4.72 -0.67
C ARG A 91 14.37 -4.03 -1.73
N HIS A 92 15.69 -4.22 -1.67
CA HIS A 92 16.67 -3.63 -2.59
C HIS A 92 16.96 -4.50 -3.82
N LYS A 93 16.40 -5.72 -3.90
CA LYS A 93 16.62 -6.64 -5.02
C LYS A 93 15.50 -6.49 -6.03
N HIS A 94 15.72 -5.68 -7.06
CA HIS A 94 14.85 -5.61 -8.22
C HIS A 94 15.21 -6.71 -9.24
N PRO A 95 14.25 -7.42 -9.87
CA PRO A 95 12.79 -7.27 -9.79
C PRO A 95 12.11 -8.14 -8.71
N LEU A 96 12.88 -8.88 -7.91
CA LEU A 96 12.35 -9.82 -6.92
C LEU A 96 11.36 -9.16 -5.94
N ASN A 97 11.66 -7.93 -5.50
CA ASN A 97 10.76 -7.16 -4.63
C ASN A 97 9.36 -6.95 -5.23
N LEU A 98 9.22 -6.80 -6.56
CA LEU A 98 7.92 -6.64 -7.21
C LEU A 98 7.13 -7.95 -7.23
N TYR A 99 7.80 -9.09 -7.44
CA TYR A 99 7.15 -10.40 -7.37
C TYR A 99 6.66 -10.72 -5.95
N LEU A 100 7.48 -10.44 -4.94
CA LEU A 100 7.09 -10.58 -3.54
C LEU A 100 5.94 -9.65 -3.16
N LEU A 101 5.97 -8.41 -3.64
CA LEU A 101 4.90 -7.43 -3.43
C LEU A 101 3.59 -7.89 -4.08
N PHE A 102 3.65 -8.44 -5.30
CA PHE A 102 2.48 -8.99 -5.97
C PHE A 102 1.92 -10.20 -5.23
N GLY A 103 2.76 -11.14 -4.81
CA GLY A 103 2.33 -12.28 -3.99
C GLY A 103 1.69 -11.85 -2.67
N PHE A 104 2.27 -10.85 -2.00
CA PHE A 104 1.69 -10.24 -0.80
C PHE A 104 0.30 -9.67 -1.08
N THR A 105 0.16 -8.94 -2.19
CA THR A 105 -1.13 -8.37 -2.61
C THR A 105 -2.17 -9.47 -2.83
N LEU A 106 -1.82 -10.59 -3.45
CA LEU A 106 -2.76 -11.70 -3.69
C LEU A 106 -3.25 -12.31 -2.38
N LEU A 107 -2.37 -12.54 -1.41
CA LEU A 107 -2.77 -13.08 -0.10
C LEU A 107 -3.64 -12.10 0.68
N GLU A 108 -3.32 -10.81 0.65
CA GLU A 108 -4.17 -9.76 1.24
C GLU A 108 -5.53 -9.69 0.52
N ALA A 109 -5.56 -9.72 -0.81
CA ALA A 109 -6.81 -9.71 -1.57
C ALA A 109 -7.73 -10.88 -1.21
N LEU A 110 -7.17 -12.09 -1.07
CA LEU A 110 -7.91 -13.27 -0.61
C LEU A 110 -8.38 -13.13 0.84
N THR A 111 -7.55 -12.59 1.73
CA THR A 111 -7.91 -12.36 3.13
C THR A 111 -9.06 -11.37 3.23
N VAL A 112 -9.00 -10.23 2.53
CA VAL A 112 -10.07 -9.23 2.47
C VAL A 112 -11.33 -9.83 1.86
N ALA A 113 -11.20 -10.61 0.77
CA ALA A 113 -12.34 -11.28 0.12
C ALA A 113 -13.06 -12.26 1.06
N ILE A 114 -12.33 -12.98 1.91
CA ILE A 114 -12.91 -13.80 2.98
C ILE A 114 -13.65 -12.93 3.98
N VAL A 115 -12.99 -11.88 4.51
CA VAL A 115 -13.59 -11.00 5.53
C VAL A 115 -14.90 -10.38 5.05
N VAL A 116 -14.96 -9.87 3.81
CA VAL A 116 -16.18 -9.25 3.28
C VAL A 116 -17.34 -10.23 3.15
N THR A 117 -17.11 -11.54 3.00
CA THR A 117 -18.22 -12.53 2.96
C THR A 117 -18.98 -12.67 4.29
N PHE A 118 -18.39 -12.22 5.41
CA PHE A 118 -19.04 -12.19 6.72
C PHE A 118 -19.87 -10.92 6.98
N TYR A 119 -19.74 -9.90 6.15
CA TYR A 119 -20.50 -8.65 6.29
C TYR A 119 -21.58 -8.54 5.20
N ASP A 120 -22.58 -7.71 5.47
CA ASP A 120 -23.60 -7.38 4.48
C ASP A 120 -23.00 -6.49 3.37
N VAL A 121 -23.33 -6.80 2.11
CA VAL A 121 -22.94 -6.04 0.91
C VAL A 121 -23.28 -4.55 1.04
N TYR A 122 -24.41 -4.21 1.67
CA TYR A 122 -24.79 -2.82 1.89
C TYR A 122 -23.79 -2.09 2.81
N ILE A 123 -23.34 -2.74 3.89
CA ILE A 123 -22.35 -2.19 4.83
C ILE A 123 -20.99 -2.03 4.14
N ILE A 124 -20.60 -3.04 3.35
CA ILE A 124 -19.34 -3.04 2.60
C ILE A 124 -19.30 -1.88 1.60
N LEU A 125 -20.38 -1.67 0.85
CA LEU A 125 -20.46 -0.60 -0.15
C LEU A 125 -20.38 0.78 0.50
N GLN A 126 -21.07 0.99 1.63
CA GLN A 126 -20.99 2.23 2.39
C GLN A 126 -19.56 2.51 2.89
N ALA A 127 -18.90 1.50 3.46
CA ALA A 127 -17.52 1.63 3.92
C ALA A 127 -16.56 1.94 2.76
N PHE A 128 -16.73 1.29 1.61
CA PHE A 128 -15.94 1.54 0.41
C PHE A 128 -16.11 2.97 -0.13
N ILE A 129 -17.35 3.47 -0.22
CA ILE A 129 -17.63 4.83 -0.69
C ILE A 129 -17.00 5.86 0.26
N LEU A 130 -17.19 5.67 1.58
CA LEU A 130 -16.63 6.57 2.59
C LEU A 130 -15.11 6.61 2.55
N THR A 131 -14.46 5.44 2.53
CA THR A 131 -12.99 5.34 2.47
C THR A 131 -12.43 5.95 1.20
N THR A 132 -13.07 5.70 0.05
CA THR A 132 -12.68 6.28 -1.24
C THR A 132 -12.82 7.80 -1.22
N ALA A 133 -13.94 8.33 -0.71
CA ALA A 133 -14.17 9.77 -0.62
C ALA A 133 -13.12 10.46 0.28
N VAL A 134 -12.84 9.90 1.46
CA VAL A 134 -11.82 10.42 2.38
C VAL A 134 -10.42 10.34 1.75
N PHE A 135 -10.08 9.21 1.12
CA PHE A 135 -8.79 9.02 0.47
C PHE A 135 -8.57 10.01 -0.68
N LEU A 136 -9.55 10.17 -1.57
CA LEU A 136 -9.46 11.11 -2.69
C LEU A 136 -9.43 12.56 -2.20
N GLY A 137 -10.27 12.91 -1.22
CA GLY A 137 -10.27 14.25 -0.62
C GLY A 137 -8.93 14.60 0.02
N LEU A 138 -8.35 13.66 0.79
CA LEU A 138 -7.04 13.85 1.41
C LEU A 138 -5.91 13.83 0.37
N THR A 139 -6.00 13.00 -0.67
CA THR A 139 -5.02 12.97 -1.77
C THR A 139 -5.04 14.29 -2.53
N ALA A 140 -6.21 14.80 -2.91
CA ALA A 140 -6.33 16.11 -3.56
C ALA A 140 -5.81 17.24 -2.67
N TYR A 141 -6.16 17.22 -1.37
CA TYR A 141 -5.67 18.19 -0.41
C TYR A 141 -4.14 18.13 -0.26
N THR A 142 -3.53 16.94 -0.18
CA THR A 142 -2.08 16.80 -0.04
C THR A 142 -1.31 17.16 -1.32
N LEU A 143 -1.86 16.88 -2.51
CA LEU A 143 -1.25 17.26 -3.78
C LEU A 143 -1.32 18.77 -4.05
N GLN A 144 -2.35 19.47 -3.54
CA GLN A 144 -2.51 20.92 -3.72
C GLN A 144 -1.91 21.75 -2.59
N SER A 145 -1.91 21.22 -1.37
CA SER A 145 -1.53 21.96 -0.16
C SER A 145 -0.01 22.03 -0.02
N LYS A 146 0.53 23.24 0.14
CA LYS A 146 1.95 23.49 0.48
C LYS A 146 2.24 23.34 1.97
N ARG A 147 1.28 22.83 2.76
CA ARG A 147 1.39 22.75 4.21
C ARG A 147 2.30 21.59 4.60
N ASP A 148 3.33 21.89 5.36
CA ASP A 148 4.24 20.87 5.89
C ASP A 148 3.59 20.15 7.09
N PHE A 149 3.27 18.87 6.92
CA PHE A 149 2.65 18.03 7.96
C PHE A 149 3.67 17.39 8.91
N SER A 150 4.97 17.69 8.77
CA SER A 150 6.02 17.11 9.62
C SER A 150 5.76 17.28 11.12
N LYS A 151 5.07 18.36 11.53
CA LYS A 151 4.71 18.64 12.94
C LYS A 151 3.53 17.83 13.48
N PHE A 152 2.74 17.17 12.63
CA PHE A 152 1.58 16.37 13.06
C PHE A 152 1.95 14.96 13.54
N GLY A 153 3.22 14.54 13.39
CA GLY A 153 3.67 13.18 13.70
C GLY A 153 3.35 12.73 15.13
N ALA A 154 3.63 13.58 16.13
CA ALA A 154 3.34 13.25 17.53
C ALA A 154 1.83 13.12 17.82
N GLY A 155 1.00 13.96 17.22
CA GLY A 155 -0.46 13.90 17.35
C GLY A 155 -1.06 12.65 16.71
N LEU A 156 -0.62 12.32 15.48
CA LEU A 156 -1.03 11.10 14.77
C LEU A 156 -0.62 9.84 15.55
N PHE A 157 0.58 9.83 16.13
CA PHE A 157 1.06 8.72 16.96
C PHE A 157 0.21 8.55 18.23
N ALA A 158 -0.14 9.65 18.91
CA ALA A 158 -1.01 9.60 20.08
C ALA A 158 -2.42 9.08 19.74
N VAL A 159 -3.02 9.58 18.65
CA VAL A 159 -4.33 9.12 18.18
C VAL A 159 -4.31 7.64 17.81
N LEU A 160 -3.25 7.16 17.16
CA LEU A 160 -3.08 5.75 16.82
C LEU A 160 -3.10 4.86 18.07
N TRP A 161 -2.34 5.22 19.11
CA TRP A 161 -2.31 4.48 20.37
C TRP A 161 -3.67 4.48 21.09
N ILE A 162 -4.35 5.63 21.13
CA ILE A 162 -5.71 5.71 21.69
C ILE A 162 -6.64 4.75 20.95
N LEU A 163 -6.57 4.71 19.62
CA LEU A 163 -7.41 3.86 18.79
C LEU A 163 -7.12 2.37 19.03
N CYS A 164 -5.85 1.96 19.06
CA CYS A 164 -5.44 0.59 19.39
C CYS A 164 -5.93 0.17 20.77
N LEU A 165 -5.66 0.99 21.81
CA LEU A 165 -6.08 0.70 23.18
C LEU A 165 -7.61 0.62 23.30
N SER A 166 -8.34 1.52 22.64
CA SER A 166 -9.81 1.49 22.61
C SER A 166 -10.36 0.23 21.95
N GLY A 167 -9.71 -0.27 20.90
CA GLY A 167 -10.05 -1.53 20.24
C GLY A 167 -9.90 -2.73 21.18
N PHE A 168 -8.77 -2.83 21.90
CA PHE A 168 -8.56 -3.89 22.90
C PHE A 168 -9.55 -3.80 24.07
N LEU A 169 -9.87 -2.58 24.53
CA LEU A 169 -10.85 -2.38 25.61
C LEU A 169 -12.25 -2.83 25.21
N LYS A 170 -12.66 -2.59 23.96
CA LYS A 170 -13.95 -3.07 23.43
C LYS A 170 -13.98 -4.60 23.29
N LEU A 171 -12.87 -5.22 22.86
CA LEU A 171 -12.77 -6.67 22.71
C LEU A 171 -12.85 -7.44 24.05
N LYS A 172 -12.49 -6.79 25.17
CA LYS A 172 -12.64 -7.37 26.51
C LYS A 172 -14.07 -7.26 27.07
N HIS A 173 -14.91 -6.38 26.52
CA HIS A 173 -16.26 -6.06 27.04
C HIS A 173 -17.42 -6.53 26.13
N GLY A 174 -17.14 -7.26 25.04
CA GLY A 174 -18.13 -7.90 24.18
C GLY A 174 -17.93 -9.40 24.16
#